data_AF-A0A5B7C560-F1
#
_entry.id   AF-A0A5B7C560-F1
#
_cell.length_a   1.000
_cell.length_b   1.000
_cell.length_c   1.000
_cell.angle_alpha   90.00
_cell.angle_beta   90.00
_cell.angle_gamma   90.00
#
_symmetry.space_group_name_H-M   'P 1'
#
loop_
_entity.id
_entity.type
_entity.pdbx_description
1 polymer ?
#
loop_
_entity_poly.entity_id
_entity_poly.type
_entity_poly.pdbx_seq_one_letter_code
_entity_poly.pdbx_strand_id
1 'polypeptide(L)'
;IPKLLELSSMAEIVVAEPINESSSSDTRREYISTNSRPFTRSITSGRDPVPEPFDSEKLPVTLVSEIQSFLRVANLIEVEEPRVAYICRFHAFEVAHNLDRNSSGRGVRQFKTSLLQRLEQDEEVTIRKRKEKSDLRE
;
A
#
# COMPACT_ATOMS: atom_id res chain seq x y z
N ILE A 1 37.67 58.31 27.17
CA ILE A 1 38.99 58.03 26.54
C ILE A 1 39.56 56.79 27.22
N PRO A 2 40.09 55.80 26.46
CA PRO A 2 39.65 54.40 26.51
C PRO A 2 40.70 53.40 27.03
N LYS A 3 40.29 52.16 27.38
CA LYS A 3 41.10 50.93 27.49
C LYS A 3 40.17 49.74 27.18
N LEU A 4 40.34 49.08 26.04
CA LEU A 4 41.12 47.84 25.86
C LEU A 4 40.70 46.71 26.81
N LEU A 5 40.07 45.66 26.27
CA LEU A 5 40.65 44.32 26.20
C LEU A 5 39.73 43.35 25.45
N GLU A 6 40.40 42.50 24.70
CA GLU A 6 39.96 41.42 23.83
C GLU A 6 39.55 40.17 24.65
N LEU A 7 38.91 39.21 23.98
CA LEU A 7 38.70 37.79 24.32
C LEU A 7 37.35 37.35 24.95
N SER A 8 36.49 36.76 24.13
CA SER A 8 35.78 35.49 24.43
C SER A 8 35.02 35.02 23.18
N SER A 9 35.42 33.98 22.45
CA SER A 9 35.45 32.55 22.81
C SER A 9 34.16 31.81 22.41
N MET A 10 34.34 30.90 21.42
CA MET A 10 33.70 29.58 21.26
C MET A 10 32.19 29.52 20.89
N ALA A 11 31.71 28.66 19.97
CA ALA A 11 32.27 27.49 19.31
C ALA A 11 31.52 27.24 17.99
N GLU A 12 32.27 26.80 16.99
CA GLU A 12 31.79 26.26 15.72
C GLU A 12 31.10 24.90 15.95
N ILE A 13 29.96 24.67 15.32
CA ILE A 13 29.17 23.46 15.50
C ILE A 13 29.90 22.30 14.82
N VAL A 14 30.36 21.36 15.63
CA VAL A 14 31.03 20.13 15.23
C VAL A 14 30.05 19.24 14.44
N VAL A 15 30.43 18.89 13.20
CA VAL A 15 29.76 17.82 12.44
C VAL A 15 30.15 16.49 13.09
N ALA A 16 29.20 15.86 13.77
CA ALA A 16 29.35 14.49 14.26
C ALA A 16 28.88 13.50 13.19
N GLU A 17 29.74 12.53 12.85
CA GLU A 17 29.41 11.42 11.95
C GLU A 17 28.56 10.36 12.67
N PRO A 18 27.60 9.71 11.98
CA PRO A 18 26.83 8.62 12.56
C PRO A 18 27.69 7.36 12.75
N ILE A 19 27.69 6.85 13.98
CA ILE A 19 28.39 5.62 14.38
C ILE A 19 27.70 4.42 13.72
N ASN A 20 28.42 3.69 12.85
CA ASN A 20 28.05 2.34 12.44
C ASN A 20 29.10 1.35 12.96
N GLU A 21 28.82 0.73 14.10
CA GLU A 21 29.61 -0.41 14.58
C GLU A 21 29.29 -1.67 13.76
N SER A 22 30.29 -2.28 13.16
CA SER A 22 30.33 -3.72 12.88
C SER A 22 31.80 -4.15 12.71
N SER A 23 32.23 -5.00 13.62
CA SER A 23 33.59 -5.52 13.78
C SER A 23 34.02 -6.52 12.69
N SER A 24 35.23 -6.29 12.18
CA SER A 24 36.31 -7.24 11.85
C SER A 24 36.13 -8.38 10.82
N SER A 25 37.01 -8.29 9.83
CA SER A 25 37.79 -9.34 9.14
C SER A 25 37.08 -10.37 8.25
N ASP A 26 37.20 -10.21 6.93
CA ASP A 26 37.72 -11.28 6.07
C ASP A 26 38.22 -10.75 4.71
N THR A 27 39.29 -11.35 4.20
CA THR A 27 39.93 -11.10 2.90
C THR A 27 38.99 -11.33 1.72
N ARG A 28 38.76 -10.34 0.83
CA ARG A 28 38.26 -10.64 -0.54
C ARG A 28 38.43 -9.53 -1.58
N ARG A 29 39.20 -9.90 -2.61
CA ARG A 29 39.21 -9.51 -4.04
C ARG A 29 38.23 -8.44 -4.52
N GLU A 30 38.77 -7.55 -5.36
CA GLU A 30 38.07 -6.69 -6.31
C GLU A 30 37.03 -7.43 -7.15
N TYR A 31 35.84 -6.85 -7.22
CA TYR A 31 34.98 -6.88 -8.41
C TYR A 31 34.22 -5.54 -8.47
N ILE A 32 34.55 -4.77 -9.51
CA ILE A 32 33.77 -3.62 -9.96
C ILE A 32 32.41 -4.16 -10.40
N SER A 33 31.33 -3.82 -9.70
CA SER A 33 29.96 -3.99 -10.18
C SER A 33 29.23 -2.66 -10.04
N THR A 34 29.36 -1.84 -11.08
CA THR A 34 28.64 -0.59 -11.28
C THR A 34 27.18 -0.88 -11.63
N ASN A 35 26.32 -1.15 -10.65
CA ASN A 35 24.89 -0.92 -10.85
C ASN A 35 24.10 -0.81 -9.53
N SER A 36 24.31 0.27 -8.78
CA SER A 36 23.31 0.70 -7.79
C SER A 36 22.56 1.90 -8.37
N ARG A 37 21.49 1.62 -9.13
CA ARG A 37 20.50 2.66 -9.45
C ARG A 37 19.73 2.94 -8.15
N PRO A 38 19.77 4.16 -7.59
CA PRO A 38 18.92 4.48 -6.45
C PRO A 38 17.47 4.34 -6.86
N PHE A 39 16.76 3.42 -6.20
CA PHE A 39 15.33 3.20 -6.42
C PHE A 39 14.58 4.41 -5.87
N THR A 40 14.31 5.40 -6.72
CA THR A 40 13.47 6.55 -6.39
C THR A 40 12.04 6.04 -6.30
N ARG A 41 11.57 5.75 -5.07
CA ARG A 41 10.15 5.50 -4.84
C ARG A 41 9.45 6.85 -4.82
N SER A 42 8.67 7.17 -5.85
CA SER A 42 7.73 8.28 -5.80
C SER A 42 6.69 8.01 -4.70
N ILE A 43 6.73 8.81 -3.64
CA ILE A 43 5.68 8.86 -2.63
C ILE A 43 4.57 9.78 -3.14
N THR A 44 3.55 9.23 -3.80
CA THR A 44 2.33 9.97 -4.12
C THR A 44 1.30 9.74 -3.02
N SER A 45 1.51 10.36 -1.86
CA SER A 45 0.48 10.49 -0.82
C SER A 45 -0.13 11.87 -0.94
N GLY A 46 -1.33 12.00 -1.51
CA GLY A 46 -1.99 13.30 -1.60
C GLY A 46 -3.17 13.44 -2.56
N ARG A 47 -3.91 12.36 -2.85
CA ARG A 47 -5.22 12.52 -3.50
C ARG A 47 -6.25 11.86 -2.61
N ASP A 48 -7.16 12.66 -2.07
CA ASP A 48 -8.40 12.14 -1.49
C ASP A 48 -9.05 11.26 -2.56
N PRO A 49 -9.18 9.94 -2.35
CA PRO A 49 -9.79 9.07 -3.33
C PRO A 49 -11.26 9.47 -3.40
N VAL A 50 -11.65 10.16 -4.47
CA VAL A 50 -13.03 10.01 -4.94
C VAL A 50 -13.22 8.51 -5.11
N PRO A 51 -14.20 7.87 -4.45
CA PRO A 51 -14.40 6.44 -4.57
C PRO A 51 -14.89 6.13 -5.99
N GLU A 52 -13.95 6.06 -6.93
CA GLU A 52 -14.21 5.54 -8.26
C GLU A 52 -14.62 4.08 -8.11
N PRO A 53 -15.60 3.60 -8.89
CA PRO A 53 -15.97 2.19 -8.90
C PRO A 53 -14.75 1.32 -9.20
N PHE A 54 -14.72 0.11 -8.63
CA PHE A 54 -13.62 -0.81 -8.87
C PHE A 54 -13.62 -1.28 -10.34
N ASP A 55 -12.45 -1.35 -10.97
CA ASP A 55 -12.33 -1.76 -12.38
C ASP A 55 -12.64 -3.27 -12.53
N SER A 56 -13.88 -3.57 -12.95
CA SER A 56 -14.38 -4.94 -13.12
C SER A 56 -14.13 -5.51 -14.52
N GLU A 57 -13.59 -4.72 -15.46
CA GLU A 57 -13.33 -5.13 -16.84
C GLU A 57 -11.85 -5.50 -17.06
N LYS A 58 -10.93 -4.96 -16.25
CA LYS A 58 -9.50 -5.28 -16.33
C LYS A 58 -9.09 -6.38 -15.35
N LEU A 59 -9.65 -7.58 -15.52
CA LEU A 59 -9.34 -8.74 -14.67
C LEU A 59 -8.28 -9.67 -15.29
N PRO A 60 -7.44 -10.34 -14.49
CA PRO A 60 -6.59 -11.42 -14.97
C PRO A 60 -7.41 -12.52 -15.65
N VAL A 61 -6.99 -12.97 -16.84
CA VAL A 61 -7.72 -13.95 -17.67
C VAL A 61 -8.11 -15.23 -16.94
N THR A 62 -7.30 -15.67 -15.97
CA THR A 62 -7.54 -16.87 -15.17
C THR A 62 -8.66 -16.73 -14.14
N LEU A 63 -9.10 -15.49 -13.87
CA LEU A 63 -10.08 -15.17 -12.83
C LEU A 63 -11.39 -14.63 -13.40
N VAL A 64 -11.37 -14.05 -14.61
CA VAL A 64 -12.51 -13.36 -15.24
C VAL A 64 -13.81 -14.16 -15.13
N SER A 65 -13.81 -15.46 -15.53
CA SER A 65 -15.02 -16.27 -15.59
C SER A 65 -15.70 -16.46 -14.23
N GLU A 66 -14.92 -16.51 -13.15
CA GLU A 66 -15.41 -16.87 -11.83
C GLU A 66 -15.81 -15.65 -11.00
N ILE A 67 -15.15 -14.49 -11.19
CA ILE A 67 -15.31 -13.35 -10.27
C ILE A 67 -15.93 -12.10 -10.89
N GLN A 68 -16.00 -11.98 -12.21
CA GLN A 68 -16.43 -10.75 -12.87
C GLN A 68 -17.87 -10.35 -12.52
N SER A 69 -18.78 -11.31 -12.42
CA SER A 69 -20.18 -11.06 -12.08
C SER A 69 -20.33 -10.42 -10.71
N PHE A 70 -19.64 -10.92 -9.69
CA PHE A 70 -19.64 -10.36 -8.34
C PHE A 70 -19.16 -8.91 -8.32
N LEU A 71 -18.08 -8.60 -9.04
CA LEU A 71 -17.52 -7.24 -9.10
C LEU A 71 -18.45 -6.26 -9.84
N ARG A 72 -19.12 -6.72 -10.91
CA ARG A 72 -20.10 -5.91 -11.64
C ARG A 72 -21.33 -5.61 -10.79
N VAL A 73 -21.84 -6.61 -10.07
CA VAL A 73 -22.97 -6.43 -9.15
C VAL A 73 -22.58 -5.48 -8.01
N ALA A 74 -21.39 -5.64 -7.43
CA ALA A 74 -20.90 -4.75 -6.38
C ALA A 74 -20.87 -3.29 -6.83
N ASN A 75 -20.40 -3.00 -8.05
CA ASN A 75 -20.39 -1.65 -8.60
C ASN A 75 -21.80 -1.09 -8.84
N LEU A 76 -22.78 -1.93 -9.18
CA LEU A 76 -24.17 -1.50 -9.39
C LEU A 76 -24.82 -1.04 -8.08
N ILE A 77 -24.59 -1.79 -7.00
CA ILE A 77 -25.32 -1.60 -5.73
C ILE A 77 -24.55 -0.79 -4.69
N GLU A 78 -23.29 -0.39 -4.94
CA GLU A 78 -22.43 0.21 -3.91
C GLU A 78 -22.98 1.52 -3.29
N VAL A 79 -23.80 2.26 -4.03
CA VAL A 79 -24.41 3.51 -3.53
C VAL A 79 -25.57 3.21 -2.58
N GLU A 80 -26.44 2.29 -2.99
CA GLU A 80 -27.67 1.90 -2.30
C GLU A 80 -27.37 0.99 -1.10
N GLU A 81 -26.66 -0.11 -1.37
CA GLU A 81 -26.36 -1.19 -0.43
C GLU A 81 -24.84 -1.43 -0.33
N PRO A 82 -24.09 -0.49 0.30
CA PRO A 82 -22.63 -0.56 0.40
C PRO A 82 -22.14 -1.77 1.19
N ARG A 83 -22.93 -2.27 2.15
CA ARG A 83 -22.59 -3.47 2.92
C ARG A 83 -22.61 -4.72 2.03
N VAL A 84 -23.65 -4.86 1.20
CA VAL A 84 -23.76 -5.96 0.24
C VAL A 84 -22.66 -5.86 -0.82
N ALA A 85 -22.37 -4.66 -1.34
CA ALA A 85 -21.27 -4.46 -2.29
C ALA A 85 -19.90 -4.88 -1.72
N TYR A 86 -19.62 -4.56 -0.45
CA TYR A 86 -18.43 -5.01 0.26
C TYR A 86 -18.37 -6.54 0.32
N ILE A 87 -19.46 -7.21 0.70
CA ILE A 87 -19.53 -8.68 0.79
C ILE A 87 -19.29 -9.32 -0.59
N CYS A 88 -19.88 -8.79 -1.66
CA CYS A 88 -19.65 -9.27 -3.02
C CYS A 88 -18.17 -9.19 -3.43
N ARG A 89 -17.49 -8.08 -3.11
CA ARG A 89 -16.05 -7.90 -3.37
C ARG A 89 -15.19 -8.83 -2.51
N PHE A 90 -15.59 -9.05 -1.26
CA PHE A 90 -14.89 -9.96 -0.35
C PHE A 90 -14.97 -11.39 -0.87
N HIS A 91 -16.17 -11.82 -1.28
CA HIS A 91 -16.36 -13.13 -1.90
C HIS A 91 -15.53 -13.29 -3.20
N ALA A 92 -15.51 -12.27 -4.06
CA ALA A 92 -14.65 -12.27 -5.25
C ALA A 92 -13.17 -12.44 -4.90
N PHE A 93 -12.70 -11.82 -3.81
CA PHE A 93 -11.34 -11.99 -3.31
C PHE A 93 -11.08 -13.43 -2.82
N GLU A 94 -12.00 -14.03 -2.07
CA GLU A 94 -11.88 -15.41 -1.61
C GLU A 94 -11.82 -16.40 -2.77
N VAL A 95 -12.70 -16.26 -3.76
CA VAL A 95 -12.69 -17.08 -4.97
C VAL A 95 -11.35 -16.94 -5.70
N ALA A 96 -10.88 -15.70 -5.91
CA ALA A 96 -9.57 -15.46 -6.52
C ALA A 96 -8.41 -16.05 -5.69
N HIS A 97 -8.50 -16.01 -4.36
CA HIS A 97 -7.53 -16.62 -3.46
C HIS A 97 -7.51 -18.15 -3.61
N ASN A 98 -8.69 -18.77 -3.64
CA ASN A 98 -8.83 -20.22 -3.77
C ASN A 98 -8.34 -20.75 -5.13
N LEU A 99 -8.57 -20.01 -6.22
CA LEU A 99 -8.11 -20.39 -7.56
C LEU A 99 -6.59 -20.32 -7.73
N ASP A 100 -5.92 -19.39 -7.04
CA ASP A 100 -4.47 -19.19 -7.17
C ASP A 100 -3.84 -18.69 -5.86
N ARG A 101 -3.75 -19.56 -4.85
CA ARG A 101 -3.28 -19.19 -3.50
C ARG A 101 -1.91 -18.51 -3.50
N ASN A 102 -1.00 -19.00 -4.34
CA ASN A 102 0.36 -18.47 -4.44
C ASN A 102 0.47 -17.21 -5.32
N SER A 103 -0.62 -16.84 -6.01
CA SER A 103 -0.67 -15.71 -6.94
C SER A 103 0.37 -15.83 -8.05
N SER A 104 0.48 -17.03 -8.62
CA SER A 104 1.43 -17.39 -9.68
C SER A 104 0.96 -16.94 -11.07
N GLY A 105 -0.34 -16.73 -11.25
CA GLY A 105 -0.93 -16.27 -12.50
C GLY A 105 -0.53 -14.83 -12.84
N ARG A 106 -0.43 -14.54 -14.14
CA ARG A 106 -0.05 -13.21 -14.63
C ARG A 106 -1.02 -12.15 -14.11
N GLY A 107 -0.50 -11.17 -13.37
CA GLY A 107 -1.27 -10.05 -12.83
C GLY A 107 -2.16 -10.40 -11.63
N VAL A 108 -2.24 -11.65 -11.20
CA VAL A 108 -3.12 -12.08 -10.09
C VAL A 108 -2.73 -11.41 -8.77
N ARG A 109 -1.43 -11.33 -8.48
CA ARG A 109 -0.95 -10.64 -7.27
C ARG A 109 -1.35 -9.17 -7.24
N GLN A 110 -1.16 -8.47 -8.36
CA GLN A 110 -1.51 -7.05 -8.47
C GLN A 110 -3.01 -6.85 -8.30
N PHE A 111 -3.81 -7.69 -8.95
CA PHE A 111 -5.27 -7.70 -8.81
C PHE A 111 -5.71 -7.93 -7.36
N LYS A 112 -5.17 -8.93 -6.67
CA LYS A 112 -5.50 -9.21 -5.27
C LYS A 112 -5.12 -8.05 -4.37
N THR A 113 -3.94 -7.45 -4.58
CA THR A 113 -3.51 -6.28 -3.84
C THR A 113 -4.45 -5.09 -4.06
N SER A 114 -4.85 -4.80 -5.29
CA SER A 114 -5.77 -3.69 -5.57
C SER A 114 -7.19 -3.96 -5.03
N LEU A 115 -7.67 -5.20 -5.11
CA LEU A 115 -8.97 -5.57 -4.56
C LEU A 115 -8.97 -5.49 -3.03
N LEU A 116 -7.88 -5.89 -2.37
CA LEU A 116 -7.74 -5.76 -0.92
C LEU A 116 -7.76 -4.30 -0.47
N GLN A 117 -7.04 -3.41 -1.17
CA GLN A 117 -7.08 -1.98 -0.90
C GLN A 117 -8.49 -1.40 -1.06
N ARG A 118 -9.27 -1.88 -2.04
CA ARG A 118 -10.67 -1.47 -2.18
C ARG A 118 -11.52 -1.99 -1.04
N LEU A 119 -11.31 -3.23 -0.58
CA LEU A 119 -12.04 -3.78 0.56
C LEU A 119 -11.80 -2.98 1.83
N GLU A 120 -10.59 -2.51 2.09
CA GLU A 120 -10.28 -1.62 3.21
C GLU A 120 -11.10 -0.32 3.15
N GLN A 121 -11.19 0.31 1.97
CA GLN A 121 -11.99 1.52 1.75
C GLN A 121 -13.49 1.26 1.91
N ASP A 122 -13.98 0.15 1.33
CA ASP A 122 -15.38 -0.23 1.39
C ASP A 122 -15.78 -0.53 2.84
N GLU A 123 -14.93 -1.18 3.62
CA GLU A 123 -15.18 -1.49 5.03
C GLU A 123 -15.43 -0.20 5.83
N GLU A 124 -14.58 0.82 5.67
CA GLU A 124 -14.81 2.12 6.29
C GLU A 124 -16.14 2.75 5.88
N VAL A 125 -16.51 2.65 4.60
CA VAL A 125 -17.81 3.14 4.09
C VAL A 125 -18.95 2.39 4.74
N THR A 126 -18.86 1.07 4.87
CA THR A 126 -19.89 0.26 5.54
C THR A 126 -20.04 0.69 7.00
N ILE A 127 -18.93 0.85 7.73
CA ILE A 127 -18.95 1.24 9.14
C ILE A 127 -19.61 2.61 9.32
N ARG A 128 -19.30 3.58 8.44
CA ARG A 128 -19.89 4.93 8.48
C ARG A 128 -21.39 4.95 8.18
N LYS A 129 -21.88 4.08 7.29
CA LYS A 129 -23.30 4.05 6.89
C LYS A 129 -24.18 3.15 7.76
N ARG A 130 -23.60 2.31 8.64
CA ARG A 130 -24.36 1.49 9.60
C ARG A 130 -25.22 2.38 10.49
N LYS A 131 -26.54 2.21 10.40
CA LYS A 131 -27.52 2.86 11.29
C LYS A 131 -27.83 2.02 12.53
N GLU A 132 -27.55 0.72 12.52
CA GLU A 132 -27.95 -0.21 13.59
C GLU A 132 -26.97 -1.39 13.77
N LYS A 133 -26.94 -2.01 14.96
CA LYS A 133 -26.03 -3.12 15.35
C LYS A 133 -26.40 -4.49 14.76
N SER A 134 -27.55 -4.63 14.11
CA SER A 134 -28.05 -5.88 13.54
C SER A 134 -27.15 -6.45 12.43
N ASP A 135 -26.47 -5.57 11.68
CA ASP A 135 -25.51 -5.93 10.62
C ASP A 135 -24.19 -6.56 11.13
N LEU A 136 -24.04 -6.79 12.44
CA LEU A 136 -22.86 -7.44 13.02
C LEU A 136 -22.83 -8.97 12.81
N ARG A 137 -23.95 -9.57 12.37
CA ARG A 137 -24.10 -11.02 12.20
C ARG A 137 -24.37 -11.38 10.75
N GLU A 138 -23.38 -11.18 9.89
CA GLU A 138 -23.30 -11.86 8.60
C GLU A 138 -21.84 -12.22 8.31
#